data_AF-A0A6V7JDX3-F1
#
_entry.id   AF-A0A6V7JDX3-F1
#
_cell.length_a   1.000
_cell.length_b   1.000
_cell.length_c   1.000
_cell.angle_alpha   90.00
_cell.angle_beta   90.00
_cell.angle_gamma   90.00
#
_symmetry.space_group_name_H-M   'P 1'
#
loop_
_entity.id
_entity.type
_entity.pdbx_description
1 polymer ?
#
loop_
_entity_poly.entity_id
_entity_poly.type
_entity_poly.pdbx_seq_one_letter_code
_entity_poly.pdbx_strand_id
1 'polypeptide(L)' 'ETALEMIHTIREAFNELLAENHWMDEETRAVAKSKADSMNERIGYPDFLKNSVELAQEYSM' A
#
# COMPACT_ATOMS: atom_id res chain seq x y z
N GLU A 1 9.61 -11.61 -10.55
CA GLU A 1 8.44 -10.92 -10.01
C GLU A 1 8.51 -10.93 -8.50
N THR A 2 8.61 -9.76 -7.89
CA THR A 2 8.61 -9.59 -6.43
C THR A 2 7.19 -9.29 -5.96
N ALA A 3 6.89 -9.58 -4.69
CA ALA A 3 5.57 -9.24 -4.12
C ALA A 3 5.25 -7.73 -4.19
N LEU A 4 6.28 -6.88 -4.18
CA LEU A 4 6.15 -5.43 -4.32
C LEU A 4 5.64 -5.05 -5.71
N GLU A 5 6.24 -5.61 -6.75
CA GLU A 5 5.82 -5.39 -8.14
C GLU A 5 4.36 -5.80 -8.34
N MET A 6 3.95 -6.96 -7.84
CA MET A 6 2.55 -7.40 -7.94
C MET A 6 1.57 -6.42 -7.27
N ILE A 7 1.92 -5.88 -6.09
CA ILE A 7 1.07 -4.90 -5.40
C ILE A 7 0.95 -3.60 -6.21
N HIS A 8 2.05 -3.15 -6.82
CA HIS A 8 2.04 -1.97 -7.68
C HIS A 8 1.16 -2.18 -8.91
N THR A 9 1.30 -3.32 -9.60
CA THR A 9 0.44 -3.65 -10.75
C THR A 9 -1.04 -3.72 -10.38
N ILE A 10 -1.39 -4.28 -9.22
CA ILE A 10 -2.79 -4.30 -8.75
C ILE A 10 -3.30 -2.89 -8.46
N ARG A 11 -2.49 -2.02 -7.85
CA ARG A 11 -2.88 -0.62 -7.59
C ARG A 11 -3.10 0.15 -8.89
N GLU A 12 -2.24 -0.06 -9.89
CA GLU A 12 -2.39 0.54 -11.22
C GLU A 12 -3.71 0.12 -11.87
N ALA A 13 -3.97 -1.19 -11.93
CA ALA A 13 -5.23 -1.73 -12.45
C ALA A 13 -6.46 -1.20 -11.69
N PHE A 14 -6.38 -1.06 -10.36
CA PHE A 14 -7.44 -0.45 -9.55
C PHE A 14 -7.70 1.02 -9.95
N ASN A 15 -6.63 1.80 -10.14
CA ASN A 15 -6.74 3.20 -10.55
C ASN A 15 -7.32 3.35 -11.96
N GLU A 16 -7.00 2.44 -12.88
CA GLU A 16 -7.60 2.38 -14.23
C GLU A 16 -9.10 2.10 -14.15
N LEU A 17 -9.51 1.08 -13.39
CA LEU A 17 -10.92 0.76 -13.17
C LEU A 17 -11.68 1.91 -12.51
N LEU A 18 -11.03 2.63 -11.60
CA LEU A 18 -11.62 3.80 -10.97
C LEU A 18 -11.86 4.93 -11.97
N ALA A 19 -10.95 5.15 -12.93
CA ALA A 19 -11.11 6.18 -13.96
C ALA A 19 -12.26 5.89 -14.93
N GLU A 20 -12.50 4.62 -15.26
CA GLU A 20 -13.58 4.18 -16.15
C GLU A 20 -14.94 4.06 -15.43
N ASN A 21 -14.97 4.24 -14.12
CA ASN A 21 -16.17 4.08 -13.31
C ASN A 21 -17.12 5.29 -13.45
N HIS A 22 -18.29 5.06 -14.05
CA HIS A 22 -19.30 6.09 -14.27
C HIS A 22 -20.37 6.22 -13.17
N TRP A 23 -20.42 5.31 -12.19
CA TRP A 23 -21.43 5.40 -11.12
C TRP A 23 -21.00 6.38 -10.01
N MET A 24 -19.70 6.66 -9.90
CA MET A 24 -19.13 7.68 -9.01
C MET A 24 -19.02 9.03 -9.73
N ASP A 25 -19.16 10.13 -9.01
CA ASP A 25 -18.77 11.44 -9.53
C ASP A 25 -17.24 11.63 -9.57
N GLU A 26 -16.79 12.66 -10.27
CA GLU A 26 -15.38 12.93 -10.49
C GLU A 26 -14.61 13.28 -9.21
N GLU A 27 -15.23 14.04 -8.32
CA GLU A 27 -14.64 14.43 -7.03
C GLU A 27 -14.37 13.19 -6.17
N THR A 28 -15.35 12.29 -6.08
CA THR A 28 -15.23 11.04 -5.32
C THR A 28 -14.18 10.11 -5.92
N ARG A 29 -14.09 10.02 -7.25
CA ARG A 29 -13.00 9.27 -7.92
C ARG A 29 -11.63 9.85 -7.58
N ALA A 30 -11.46 11.17 -7.58
CA ALA A 30 -10.19 11.80 -7.25
C ALA A 30 -9.74 11.49 -5.82
N VAL A 31 -10.68 11.54 -4.85
CA VAL A 31 -10.40 11.18 -3.45
C VAL A 31 -10.07 9.69 -3.30
N ALA A 32 -10.80 8.81 -4.00
CA ALA A 32 -10.54 7.37 -3.98
C ALA A 32 -9.16 7.03 -4.57
N LYS A 33 -8.75 7.72 -5.65
CA LYS A 33 -7.40 7.57 -6.22
C LYS A 33 -6.33 8.00 -5.23
N SER A 34 -6.48 9.18 -4.62
CA SER A 34 -5.55 9.70 -3.61
C SER A 34 -5.41 8.73 -2.41
N LYS A 35 -6.52 8.13 -1.99
CA LYS A 35 -6.50 7.08 -0.96
C LYS A 35 -5.72 5.84 -1.41
N ALA A 36 -5.93 5.37 -2.64
CA ALA A 36 -5.22 4.21 -3.16
C ALA A 36 -3.71 4.44 -3.29
N ASP A 37 -3.32 5.64 -3.75
CA ASP A 37 -1.93 6.06 -3.90
C ASP A 37 -1.21 6.24 -2.56
N SER A 38 -1.94 6.60 -1.49
CA SER A 38 -1.38 6.79 -0.14
C SER A 38 -1.32 5.51 0.71
N MET A 39 -1.78 4.37 0.19
CA MET A 39 -1.71 3.10 0.91
C MET A 39 -0.26 2.63 1.06
N ASN A 40 0.21 2.57 2.31
CA ASN A 40 1.52 2.03 2.65
C ASN A 40 1.59 0.51 2.43
N GLU A 41 2.59 0.06 1.70
CA GLU A 41 2.86 -1.36 1.49
C GLU A 41 3.66 -1.92 2.67
N ARG A 42 3.22 -3.05 3.21
CA ARG A 42 3.99 -3.84 4.20
C ARG A 42 4.01 -5.28 3.74
N ILE A 43 5.20 -5.80 3.46
CA ILE A 43 5.38 -7.12 2.84
C ILE A 43 6.21 -8.01 3.76
N GLY A 44 5.69 -9.20 4.05
CA GLY A 44 6.36 -10.18 4.90
C GLY A 44 6.29 -9.77 6.37
N TYR A 45 7.38 -9.22 6.90
CA TYR A 45 7.52 -8.86 8.30
C TYR A 45 8.38 -7.60 8.48
N PRO A 46 8.20 -6.82 9.56
CA PRO A 46 8.96 -5.60 9.79
C PRO A 46 10.48 -5.84 9.84
N ASP A 47 11.26 -4.93 9.28
CA ASP A 47 12.71 -5.10 9.19
C ASP A 47 13.41 -5.11 10.56
N PHE A 48 12.85 -4.44 11.57
CA PHE A 48 13.42 -4.43 12.94
C PHE A 48 13.54 -5.84 13.53
N LEU A 49 12.70 -6.79 13.09
CA LEU A 49 12.79 -8.18 13.53
C LEU A 49 14.08 -8.88 13.06
N LYS A 50 14.75 -8.36 12.03
CA LYS A 50 16.05 -8.85 11.54
C LYS A 50 17.23 -8.26 12.33
N ASN A 51 17.01 -7.17 13.06
CA ASN A 51 18.05 -6.48 13.82
C ASN A 51 17.92 -6.81 15.31
N SER A 52 18.87 -7.58 15.85
CA SER A 52 18.84 -8.00 17.26
C SER A 52 18.86 -6.84 18.26
N VAL A 53 19.46 -5.69 17.90
CA VAL A 53 19.54 -4.51 18.78
C VAL A 53 18.21 -3.77 18.80
N GLU A 54 17.63 -3.51 17.63
CA GLU A 54 16.30 -2.87 17.53
C GLU A 54 15.22 -3.75 18.15
N LEU A 55 15.29 -5.06 17.90
CA LEU A 55 14.41 -6.04 18.53
C LEU A 55 14.52 -5.99 20.06
N ALA A 56 15.73 -5.98 20.62
CA ALA A 56 15.92 -5.91 22.05
C ALA A 56 15.42 -4.59 22.67
N GLN A 57 15.52 -3.47 21.93
CA GLN A 57 14.99 -2.17 22.36
C GLN A 57 13.45 -2.13 22.35
N GLU A 58 12.80 -2.65 21.31
CA GLU A 58 11.32 -2.69 21.22
C GLU A 58 10.71 -3.51 22.37
N TYR A 59 11.42 -4.54 22.83
CA TYR A 59 10.98 -5.43 23.91
C TYR A 59 11.68 -5.19 25.25
N SER A 60 12.48 -4.12 25.40
CA SER A 60 13.02 -3.76 26.71
C SER A 60 11.91 -3.13 27.55
N MET A 61 11.49 -3.82 28.62
CA MET A 61 10.54 -3.31 29.62
C MET A 61 11.04 -2.04 30.30
#